data_AF-A0AA38MEQ0-F1
#
_entry.id   AF-A0AA38MEQ0-F1
#
_cell.length_a   1.000
_cell.length_b   1.000
_cell.length_c   1.000
_cell.angle_alpha   90.00
_cell.angle_beta   90.00
_cell.angle_gamma   90.00
#
_symmetry.space_group_name_H-M   'P 1'
#
loop_
_entity.id
_entity.type
_entity.pdbx_description
1 polymer ?
#
loop_
_entity_poly.entity_id
_entity_poly.type
_entity_poly.pdbx_seq_one_letter_code
_entity_poly.pdbx_strand_id
1 'polypeptide(L)'
;MNTLTIFFAIGRILSLTPSYDHPVTRFQKILTCLVVTLNFVLTMVSLKCTLGEPQHNFLKKVLFFLTHVNMLIFTCYAPLSVIFWNRESWQKLIDNLKFLVSISSDVAKISRYVQIAIARLILELVIVFLALAYWTKTFGLDFVKFYGIQCFQYCLVNGYNIFVDVVLYILSLQYKCLTNTLSTSTLCDNTLDKIEQNYCFLKDIVDNFNDVFQWSTALVISYTVLYSLHILDFVVVNFMHLQYDLEIKVLVDVVLVVITVIGTLVVILWCDSILTEAAKLLRESYKLQRKCHLLPETRCQRFTKTLKQNFPSFSAAGFFEIKKSTCLGFINTATTFFIVSIQFRTTE
;
A
#
# COMPACT_ATOMS: atom_id res chain seq x y z
N MET A 1 15.70 -16.59 -6.31
CA MET A 1 14.78 -16.40 -7.47
C MET A 1 13.42 -17.04 -7.25
N ASN A 2 13.32 -18.30 -6.81
CA ASN A 2 12.03 -19.02 -6.73
C ASN A 2 10.93 -18.32 -5.90
N THR A 3 11.28 -17.66 -4.79
CA THR A 3 10.31 -17.00 -3.89
C THR A 3 9.61 -15.79 -4.52
N LEU A 4 10.34 -14.96 -5.27
CA LEU A 4 9.78 -13.79 -5.93
C LEU A 4 8.85 -14.19 -7.09
N THR A 5 9.20 -15.24 -7.83
CA THR A 5 8.34 -15.80 -8.87
C THR A 5 7.03 -16.33 -8.30
N ILE A 6 7.08 -17.02 -7.15
CA ILE A 6 5.86 -17.47 -6.44
C ILE A 6 5.01 -16.26 -6.03
N PHE A 7 5.63 -15.21 -5.48
CA PHE A 7 4.92 -13.99 -5.08
C PHE A 7 4.19 -13.32 -6.26
N PHE A 8 4.87 -13.16 -7.40
CA PHE A 8 4.24 -12.64 -8.61
C PHE A 8 3.17 -13.57 -9.18
N ALA A 9 3.33 -14.89 -9.06
CA ALA A 9 2.32 -15.86 -9.46
C ALA A 9 1.05 -15.76 -8.61
N ILE A 10 1.18 -15.55 -7.29
CA ILE A 10 0.05 -15.27 -6.39
C ILE A 10 -0.65 -13.97 -6.82
N GLY A 11 0.12 -12.90 -7.06
CA GLY A 11 -0.43 -11.64 -7.57
C GLY A 11 -1.21 -11.81 -8.88
N ARG A 12 -0.75 -12.69 -9.77
CA ARG A 12 -1.40 -12.97 -11.05
C ARG A 12 -2.73 -13.71 -10.86
N ILE A 13 -2.77 -14.67 -9.94
CA ILE A 13 -4.02 -15.39 -9.59
C ILE A 13 -5.06 -14.40 -9.05
N LEU A 14 -4.63 -13.45 -8.22
CA LEU A 14 -5.48 -12.40 -7.67
C LEU A 14 -5.78 -11.27 -8.66
N SER A 15 -5.28 -11.34 -9.90
CA SER A 15 -5.36 -10.26 -10.91
C SER A 15 -4.79 -8.91 -10.44
N LEU A 16 -3.87 -8.94 -9.48
CA LEU A 16 -3.15 -7.77 -8.95
C LEU A 16 -1.88 -7.46 -9.74
N THR A 17 -1.34 -8.46 -10.45
CA THR A 17 -0.18 -8.31 -11.33
C THR A 17 -0.49 -8.84 -12.74
N PRO A 18 0.01 -8.20 -13.80
CA PRO A 18 -0.18 -8.71 -15.16
C PRO A 18 0.53 -10.05 -15.39
N SER A 19 0.02 -10.82 -16.36
CA SER A 19 0.76 -11.94 -16.95
C SER A 19 1.59 -11.41 -18.12
N TYR A 20 2.92 -11.47 -18.02
CA TYR A 20 3.81 -10.80 -18.98
C TYR A 20 4.42 -11.71 -20.04
N ASP A 21 4.39 -13.03 -19.84
CA ASP A 21 5.01 -13.97 -20.77
C ASP A 21 4.26 -14.02 -22.13
N HIS A 22 3.02 -13.50 -22.16
CA HIS A 22 2.16 -13.50 -23.34
C HIS A 22 1.39 -12.19 -23.48
N PRO A 23 1.06 -11.76 -24.72
CA PRO A 23 0.18 -10.61 -24.92
C PRO A 23 -1.18 -10.86 -24.26
N VAL A 24 -1.76 -9.82 -23.68
CA VAL A 24 -3.08 -9.91 -23.03
C VAL A 24 -4.10 -10.42 -24.03
N THR A 25 -4.70 -11.58 -23.73
CA THR A 25 -5.68 -12.19 -24.61
C THR A 25 -7.00 -11.41 -24.55
N ARG A 26 -7.80 -11.46 -25.62
CA ARG A 26 -9.16 -10.89 -25.60
C ARG A 26 -10.00 -11.46 -24.45
N PHE A 27 -9.77 -12.74 -24.13
CA PHE A 27 -10.41 -13.41 -23.00
C PHE A 27 -10.10 -12.76 -21.66
N GLN A 28 -8.84 -12.41 -21.39
CA GLN A 28 -8.46 -11.72 -20.14
C GLN A 28 -9.16 -10.37 -20.01
N LYS A 29 -9.22 -9.58 -21.09
CA LYS A 29 -9.94 -8.28 -21.08
C LYS A 29 -11.43 -8.46 -20.75
N ILE A 30 -12.09 -9.44 -21.38
CA ILE A 30 -13.50 -9.76 -21.11
C ILE A 30 -13.69 -10.22 -19.67
N LEU A 31 -12.81 -11.10 -19.17
CA LEU A 31 -12.86 -11.58 -17.79
C LEU A 31 -12.68 -10.43 -16.80
N THR A 32 -11.73 -9.52 -17.04
CA THR A 32 -11.53 -8.33 -16.20
C THR A 32 -12.77 -7.44 -16.19
N CYS A 33 -13.37 -7.15 -17.35
CA CYS A 33 -14.61 -6.39 -17.43
C CYS A 33 -15.77 -7.09 -16.69
N LEU A 34 -15.86 -8.42 -16.80
CA LEU A 34 -16.87 -9.21 -16.10
C LEU A 34 -16.66 -9.17 -14.58
N VAL A 35 -15.44 -9.34 -14.08
CA VAL A 35 -15.11 -9.25 -12.65
C VAL A 35 -15.43 -7.86 -12.10
N VAL A 36 -15.05 -6.79 -12.83
CA VAL A 36 -15.35 -5.41 -12.44
C VAL A 36 -16.86 -5.17 -12.39
N THR A 37 -17.60 -5.62 -13.41
CA THR A 37 -19.06 -5.45 -13.48
C THR A 37 -19.76 -6.24 -12.37
N LEU A 38 -19.35 -7.49 -12.14
CA LEU A 38 -19.90 -8.33 -11.08
C LEU A 38 -19.65 -7.70 -9.70
N ASN A 39 -18.43 -7.25 -9.44
CA ASN A 39 -18.08 -6.60 -8.19
C ASN A 39 -18.89 -5.31 -7.96
N PHE A 40 -19.08 -4.51 -9.01
CA PHE A 40 -19.95 -3.34 -8.98
C PHE A 40 -21.40 -3.71 -8.61
N VAL A 41 -22.00 -4.67 -9.30
CA VAL A 41 -23.38 -5.10 -9.04
C VAL A 41 -23.52 -5.67 -7.62
N LEU A 42 -22.61 -6.54 -7.19
CA LEU A 42 -22.64 -7.13 -5.84
C LEU A 42 -22.48 -6.08 -4.75
N THR A 43 -21.62 -5.07 -4.97
CA THR A 43 -21.46 -3.96 -4.02
C THR A 43 -22.72 -3.11 -3.94
N MET A 44 -23.39 -2.83 -5.07
CA MET A 44 -24.63 -2.06 -5.08
C MET A 44 -25.78 -2.82 -4.41
N VAL A 45 -25.86 -4.14 -4.60
CA VAL A 45 -26.83 -5.00 -3.90
C VAL A 45 -26.55 -4.99 -2.40
N SER A 46 -25.29 -5.20 -1.99
CA SER A 46 -24.87 -5.15 -0.59
C SER A 46 -25.21 -3.80 0.06
N LEU A 47 -24.88 -2.69 -0.62
CA LEU A 47 -25.15 -1.34 -0.14
C LEU A 47 -26.65 -1.08 0.04
N LYS A 48 -27.49 -1.50 -0.92
CA LYS A 48 -28.95 -1.37 -0.83
C LYS A 48 -29.51 -2.15 0.35
N CYS A 49 -28.99 -3.36 0.59
CA CYS A 49 -29.41 -4.18 1.71
C CYS A 49 -29.02 -3.55 3.06
N THR A 50 -27.77 -3.10 3.21
CA THR A 50 -27.30 -2.56 4.50
C THR A 50 -27.87 -1.18 4.81
N LEU A 51 -28.04 -0.29 3.83
CA LEU A 51 -28.63 1.04 4.05
C LEU A 51 -30.12 1.00 4.42
N GLY A 52 -30.81 -0.10 4.10
CA GLY A 52 -32.21 -0.33 4.45
C GLY A 52 -32.45 -0.59 5.93
N GLU A 53 -31.40 -0.85 6.73
CA GLU A 53 -31.56 -1.13 8.16
C GLU A 53 -31.83 0.16 8.96
N PRO A 54 -32.92 0.19 9.76
CA PRO A 54 -33.34 1.40 10.48
C PRO A 54 -32.42 1.77 11.65
N GLN A 55 -31.55 0.86 12.12
CA GLN A 55 -30.81 0.98 13.38
C GLN A 55 -29.50 1.79 13.32
N HIS A 56 -29.26 2.55 12.23
CA HIS A 56 -27.99 3.24 12.03
C HIS A 56 -28.14 4.77 12.13
N ASN A 57 -27.37 5.40 13.04
CA ASN A 57 -27.22 6.85 13.10
C ASN A 57 -26.68 7.40 11.76
N PHE A 58 -27.04 8.64 11.43
CA PHE A 58 -26.66 9.27 10.15
C PHE A 58 -25.15 9.20 9.87
N LEU A 59 -24.32 9.50 10.89
CA LEU A 59 -22.86 9.45 10.77
C LEU A 59 -22.36 8.06 10.36
N LYS A 60 -22.88 7.01 11.00
CA LYS A 60 -22.52 5.61 10.70
C LYS A 60 -22.88 5.24 9.26
N LYS A 61 -24.05 5.67 8.77
CA LYS A 61 -24.48 5.46 7.37
C LYS A 61 -23.54 6.15 6.39
N VAL A 62 -23.14 7.39 6.67
CA VAL A 62 -22.21 8.15 5.81
C VAL A 62 -20.84 7.49 5.76
N LEU A 63 -20.25 7.14 6.91
CA LEU A 63 -18.94 6.47 6.95
C LEU A 63 -18.97 5.11 6.25
N PHE A 64 -20.04 4.33 6.47
CA PHE A 64 -20.23 3.05 5.81
C PHE A 64 -20.33 3.22 4.29
N PHE A 65 -21.16 4.17 3.81
CA PHE A 65 -21.30 4.48 2.40
C PHE A 65 -19.97 4.91 1.77
N LEU A 66 -19.24 5.83 2.40
CA LEU A 66 -17.94 6.30 1.88
C LEU A 66 -16.90 5.18 1.84
N THR A 67 -16.86 4.31 2.87
CA THR A 67 -15.96 3.16 2.90
C THR A 67 -16.26 2.20 1.74
N HIS A 68 -17.54 1.93 1.49
CA HIS A 68 -17.99 1.08 0.37
C HIS A 68 -17.65 1.67 -0.99
N VAL A 69 -17.93 2.96 -1.20
CA VAL A 69 -17.60 3.65 -2.45
C VAL A 69 -16.09 3.64 -2.68
N ASN A 70 -15.28 3.84 -1.63
CA ASN A 70 -13.83 3.77 -1.74
C ASN A 70 -13.36 2.37 -2.16
N MET A 71 -13.81 1.31 -1.47
CA MET A 71 -13.46 -0.07 -1.84
C MET A 71 -13.90 -0.43 -3.26
N LEU A 72 -15.08 0.04 -3.68
CA LEU A 72 -15.56 -0.16 -5.04
C LEU A 72 -14.64 0.51 -6.06
N ILE A 73 -14.32 1.79 -5.87
CA ILE A 73 -13.39 2.52 -6.75
C ILE A 73 -12.05 1.80 -6.80
N PHE A 74 -11.51 1.37 -5.67
CA PHE A 74 -10.25 0.63 -5.61
C PHE A 74 -10.31 -0.68 -6.38
N THR A 75 -11.32 -1.51 -6.11
CA THR A 75 -11.42 -2.85 -6.71
C THR A 75 -11.83 -2.83 -8.19
N CYS A 76 -12.40 -1.73 -8.68
CA CYS A 76 -12.52 -1.48 -10.11
C CYS A 76 -11.21 -0.94 -10.71
N TYR A 77 -10.58 0.04 -10.07
CA TYR A 77 -9.37 0.70 -10.56
C TYR A 77 -8.18 -0.26 -10.66
N ALA A 78 -7.89 -1.04 -9.61
CA ALA A 78 -6.72 -1.91 -9.56
C ALA A 78 -6.63 -2.85 -10.78
N PRO A 79 -7.64 -3.69 -11.09
CA PRO A 79 -7.58 -4.57 -12.25
C PRO A 79 -7.64 -3.82 -13.59
N LEU A 80 -8.36 -2.69 -13.68
CA LEU A 80 -8.36 -1.86 -14.89
C LEU A 80 -6.99 -1.24 -15.18
N SER A 81 -6.28 -0.80 -14.14
CA SER A 81 -4.94 -0.22 -14.27
C SER A 81 -3.93 -1.24 -14.82
N VAL A 82 -4.04 -2.49 -14.37
CA VAL A 82 -3.17 -3.61 -14.75
C VAL A 82 -3.36 -3.99 -16.22
N ILE A 83 -4.61 -3.97 -16.71
CA ILE A 83 -4.95 -4.49 -18.04
C ILE A 83 -5.04 -3.41 -19.12
N PHE A 84 -5.58 -2.23 -18.79
CA PHE A 84 -5.94 -1.21 -19.77
C PHE A 84 -5.08 0.05 -19.70
N TRP A 85 -4.93 0.65 -18.51
CA TRP A 85 -4.36 2.01 -18.42
C TRP A 85 -2.84 2.06 -18.28
N ASN A 86 -2.27 1.26 -17.39
CA ASN A 86 -0.87 1.39 -16.97
C ASN A 86 -0.05 0.15 -17.34
N ARG A 87 -0.45 -0.61 -18.35
CA ARG A 87 0.16 -1.90 -18.68
C ARG A 87 1.66 -1.79 -18.95
N GLU A 88 2.07 -0.79 -19.72
CA GLU A 88 3.48 -0.56 -20.07
C GLU A 88 4.30 -0.18 -18.84
N SER A 89 3.79 0.72 -17.99
CA SER A 89 4.43 1.11 -16.74
C SER A 89 4.56 -0.07 -15.77
N TRP A 90 3.52 -0.90 -15.68
CA TRP A 90 3.53 -2.15 -14.91
C TRP A 90 4.62 -3.10 -15.40
N GLN A 91 4.70 -3.34 -16.71
CA GLN A 91 5.72 -4.22 -17.30
C GLN A 91 7.13 -3.69 -17.02
N LYS A 92 7.36 -2.42 -17.31
CA LYS A 92 8.63 -1.74 -17.05
C LYS A 92 9.02 -1.83 -15.58
N LEU A 93 8.08 -1.64 -14.65
CA LEU A 93 8.33 -1.76 -13.22
C LEU A 93 8.78 -3.18 -12.84
N ILE A 94 8.05 -4.21 -13.29
CA ILE A 94 8.38 -5.60 -12.96
C ILE A 94 9.73 -6.01 -13.53
N ASP A 95 10.03 -5.64 -14.77
CA ASP A 95 11.30 -5.96 -15.40
C ASP A 95 12.46 -5.24 -14.70
N ASN A 96 12.27 -3.97 -14.33
CA ASN A 96 13.24 -3.24 -13.53
C ASN A 96 13.45 -3.86 -12.14
N LEU A 97 12.39 -4.33 -11.47
CA LEU A 97 12.50 -5.01 -10.18
C LEU A 97 13.23 -6.34 -10.29
N LYS A 98 12.97 -7.13 -11.34
CA LYS A 98 13.71 -8.38 -11.62
C LYS A 98 15.19 -8.09 -11.82
N PHE A 99 15.51 -7.06 -12.61
CA PHE A 99 16.88 -6.62 -12.83
C PHE A 99 17.54 -6.19 -11.50
N LEU A 100 16.89 -5.34 -10.70
CA LEU A 100 17.40 -4.93 -9.38
C LEU A 100 17.69 -6.12 -8.47
N VAL A 101 16.77 -7.09 -8.41
CA VAL A 101 16.95 -8.29 -7.59
C VAL A 101 18.11 -9.13 -8.09
N SER A 102 18.35 -9.20 -9.41
CA SER A 102 19.45 -9.95 -10.00
C SER A 102 20.83 -9.36 -9.70
N ILE A 103 20.94 -8.04 -9.61
CA ILE A 103 22.21 -7.34 -9.33
C ILE A 103 22.44 -7.08 -7.84
N SER A 104 21.42 -7.26 -7.00
CA SER A 104 21.49 -7.01 -5.56
C SER A 104 22.43 -7.98 -4.87
N SER A 105 23.36 -7.48 -4.05
CA SER A 105 24.18 -8.32 -3.17
C SER A 105 23.36 -8.93 -2.02
N ASP A 106 22.18 -8.40 -1.73
CA ASP A 106 21.34 -8.75 -0.58
C ASP A 106 20.14 -9.66 -0.95
N VAL A 107 20.29 -10.54 -1.95
CA VAL A 107 19.21 -11.46 -2.41
C VAL A 107 18.58 -12.25 -1.26
N ALA A 108 19.38 -12.69 -0.28
CA ALA A 108 18.90 -13.42 0.88
C ALA A 108 17.97 -12.57 1.79
N LYS A 109 18.23 -11.26 1.93
CA LYS A 109 17.34 -10.35 2.67
C LYS A 109 16.03 -10.14 1.93
N ILE A 110 16.09 -10.00 0.60
CA ILE A 110 14.89 -9.87 -0.25
C ILE A 110 14.02 -11.13 -0.14
N SER A 111 14.63 -12.31 -0.31
CA SER A 111 13.89 -13.57 -0.23
C SER A 111 13.24 -13.79 1.14
N ARG A 112 13.93 -13.48 2.24
CA ARG A 112 13.35 -13.56 3.59
C ARG A 112 12.18 -12.60 3.77
N TYR A 113 12.29 -11.38 3.27
CA TYR A 113 11.19 -10.41 3.35
C TYR A 113 9.97 -10.88 2.56
N VAL A 114 10.16 -11.42 1.35
CA VAL A 114 9.07 -11.99 0.55
C VAL A 114 8.39 -13.15 1.27
N GLN A 115 9.15 -14.02 1.96
CA GLN A 115 8.57 -15.09 2.78
C GLN A 115 7.74 -14.53 3.94
N ILE A 116 8.21 -13.49 4.61
CA ILE A 116 7.45 -12.79 5.67
C ILE A 116 6.17 -12.18 5.09
N ALA A 117 6.23 -11.56 3.91
CA ALA A 117 5.08 -11.00 3.23
C ALA A 117 4.04 -12.06 2.85
N ILE A 118 4.48 -13.24 2.38
CA ILE A 118 3.58 -14.37 2.10
C ILE A 118 2.96 -14.91 3.39
N ALA A 119 3.75 -15.09 4.45
CA ALA A 119 3.25 -15.54 5.74
C ALA A 119 2.23 -14.55 6.32
N ARG A 120 2.48 -13.25 6.19
CA ARG A 120 1.55 -12.18 6.54
C ARG A 120 0.26 -12.27 5.74
N LEU A 121 0.33 -12.45 4.42
CA LEU A 121 -0.86 -12.61 3.57
C LEU A 121 -1.71 -13.81 4.02
N ILE A 122 -1.08 -14.95 4.31
CA ILE A 122 -1.78 -16.15 4.80
C ILE A 122 -2.43 -15.87 6.16
N LEU A 123 -1.71 -15.24 7.09
CA LEU A 123 -2.23 -14.89 8.40
C LEU A 123 -3.45 -13.96 8.29
N GLU A 124 -3.37 -12.93 7.44
CA GLU A 124 -4.48 -12.00 7.20
C GLU A 124 -5.71 -12.75 6.63
N LEU A 125 -5.52 -13.65 5.66
CA LEU A 125 -6.61 -14.48 5.13
C LEU A 125 -7.25 -15.37 6.21
N VAL A 126 -6.45 -15.97 7.09
CA VAL A 126 -6.96 -16.77 8.22
C VAL A 126 -7.77 -15.90 9.17
N ILE A 127 -7.30 -14.70 9.51
CA ILE A 127 -8.01 -13.78 10.41
C ILE A 127 -9.34 -13.33 9.80
N VAL A 128 -9.37 -12.99 8.51
CA VAL A 128 -10.62 -12.63 7.81
C VAL A 128 -11.58 -13.80 7.77
N PHE A 129 -11.09 -15.02 7.51
CA PHE A 129 -11.93 -16.22 7.51
C PHE A 129 -12.51 -16.51 8.90
N LEU A 130 -11.72 -16.37 9.96
CA LEU A 130 -12.19 -16.52 11.34
C LEU A 130 -13.23 -15.46 11.70
N ALA A 131 -13.02 -14.20 11.29
CA ALA A 131 -14.00 -13.13 11.49
C ALA A 131 -15.31 -13.43 10.74
N LEU A 132 -15.22 -13.87 9.48
CA LEU A 132 -16.39 -14.27 8.68
C LEU A 132 -17.14 -15.44 9.33
N ALA A 133 -16.43 -16.46 9.81
CA ALA A 133 -17.03 -17.62 10.48
C ALA A 133 -17.72 -17.22 11.79
N TYR A 134 -17.08 -16.36 12.59
CA TYR A 134 -17.65 -15.82 13.82
C TYR A 134 -18.96 -15.06 13.52
N TRP A 135 -18.93 -14.10 12.60
CA TRP A 135 -20.09 -13.30 12.27
C TRP A 135 -21.22 -14.11 11.62
N THR A 136 -20.88 -15.10 10.79
CA THR A 136 -21.86 -16.03 10.22
C THR A 136 -22.52 -16.89 11.31
N LYS A 137 -21.77 -17.28 12.36
CA LYS A 137 -22.36 -17.98 13.51
C LYS A 137 -23.32 -17.07 14.30
N THR A 138 -23.00 -15.77 14.43
CA THR A 138 -23.81 -14.80 15.19
C THR A 138 -25.07 -14.36 14.44
N PHE A 139 -24.97 -14.09 13.14
CA PHE A 139 -26.03 -13.48 12.33
C PHE A 139 -26.61 -14.40 11.24
N GLY A 140 -26.13 -15.65 11.16
CA GLY A 140 -26.54 -16.61 10.13
C GLY A 140 -25.96 -16.30 8.75
N LEU A 141 -26.54 -16.96 7.73
CA LEU A 141 -26.12 -16.80 6.33
C LEU A 141 -26.41 -15.41 5.74
N ASP A 142 -27.29 -14.65 6.39
CA ASP A 142 -27.57 -13.27 6.02
C ASP A 142 -26.31 -12.40 6.12
N PHE A 143 -25.41 -12.68 7.07
CA PHE A 143 -24.13 -11.98 7.14
C PHE A 143 -23.29 -12.18 5.88
N VAL A 144 -23.17 -13.42 5.40
CA VAL A 144 -22.41 -13.72 4.17
C VAL A 144 -23.04 -13.03 2.97
N LYS A 145 -24.38 -12.99 2.90
CA LYS A 145 -25.11 -12.30 1.85
C LYS A 145 -24.86 -10.79 1.86
N PHE A 146 -24.80 -10.17 3.03
CA PHE A 146 -24.64 -8.72 3.16
C PHE A 146 -23.18 -8.25 3.12
N TYR A 147 -22.26 -9.04 3.69
CA TYR A 147 -20.87 -8.65 3.96
C TYR A 147 -19.82 -9.48 3.19
N GLY A 148 -20.23 -10.56 2.52
CA GLY A 148 -19.30 -11.46 1.83
C GLY A 148 -18.48 -10.78 0.73
N ILE A 149 -19.10 -9.88 -0.04
CA ILE A 149 -18.39 -9.11 -1.07
C ILE A 149 -17.38 -8.14 -0.43
N GLN A 150 -17.71 -7.53 0.71
CA GLN A 150 -16.79 -6.64 1.43
C GLN A 150 -15.60 -7.40 1.99
N CYS A 151 -15.79 -8.60 2.54
CA CYS A 151 -14.68 -9.45 2.98
C CYS A 151 -13.75 -9.78 1.80
N PHE A 152 -14.31 -10.07 0.62
CA PHE A 152 -13.51 -10.28 -0.59
C PHE A 152 -12.74 -9.03 -1.02
N GLN A 153 -13.40 -7.86 -1.06
CA GLN A 153 -12.76 -6.58 -1.38
C GLN A 153 -11.66 -6.23 -0.38
N TYR A 154 -11.89 -6.45 0.92
CA TYR A 154 -10.92 -6.29 2.00
C TYR A 154 -9.67 -7.12 1.75
N CYS A 155 -9.82 -8.40 1.38
CA CYS A 155 -8.70 -9.28 1.05
C CYS A 155 -7.91 -8.76 -0.16
N LEU A 156 -8.58 -8.23 -1.19
CA LEU A 156 -7.92 -7.65 -2.36
C LEU A 156 -7.12 -6.39 -2.00
N VAL A 157 -7.71 -5.48 -1.23
CA VAL A 157 -7.05 -4.24 -0.76
C VAL A 157 -5.78 -4.57 0.03
N ASN A 158 -5.87 -5.50 0.99
CA ASN A 158 -4.73 -5.87 1.82
C ASN A 158 -3.67 -6.66 1.04
N GLY A 159 -4.08 -7.59 0.17
CA GLY A 159 -3.14 -8.31 -0.71
C GLY A 159 -2.37 -7.36 -1.62
N TYR A 160 -3.04 -6.34 -2.15
CA TYR A 160 -2.38 -5.28 -2.92
C TYR A 160 -1.45 -4.42 -2.07
N ASN A 161 -1.85 -4.09 -0.83
CA ASN A 161 -1.02 -3.33 0.09
C ASN A 161 0.29 -4.08 0.44
N ILE A 162 0.21 -5.40 0.64
CA ILE A 162 1.39 -6.26 0.82
C ILE A 162 2.27 -6.28 -0.44
N PHE A 163 1.66 -6.26 -1.63
CA PHE A 163 2.40 -6.16 -2.87
C PHE A 163 3.20 -4.86 -2.97
N VAL A 164 2.57 -3.72 -2.69
CA VAL A 164 3.21 -2.40 -2.65
C VAL A 164 4.35 -2.38 -1.63
N ASP A 165 4.11 -2.93 -0.44
CA ASP A 165 5.10 -3.06 0.63
C ASP A 165 6.36 -3.81 0.16
N VAL A 166 6.22 -4.96 -0.51
CA VAL A 166 7.36 -5.71 -1.07
C VAL A 166 8.15 -4.91 -2.10
N VAL A 167 7.48 -4.18 -2.99
CA VAL A 167 8.14 -3.33 -4.00
C VAL A 167 8.96 -2.22 -3.32
N LEU A 168 8.36 -1.52 -2.36
CA LEU A 168 9.02 -0.44 -1.63
C LEU A 168 10.18 -0.94 -0.77
N TYR A 169 10.05 -2.13 -0.16
CA TYR A 169 11.15 -2.75 0.57
C TYR A 169 12.37 -3.00 -0.34
N ILE A 170 12.15 -3.56 -1.53
CA ILE A 170 13.23 -3.81 -2.50
C ILE A 170 13.92 -2.48 -2.85
N LEU A 171 13.15 -1.43 -3.15
CA LEU A 171 13.70 -0.11 -3.46
C LEU A 171 14.49 0.47 -2.29
N SER A 172 13.95 0.41 -1.07
CA SER A 172 14.60 0.90 0.14
C SER A 172 15.97 0.23 0.36
N LEU A 173 16.04 -1.08 0.13
CA LEU A 173 17.28 -1.84 0.24
C LEU A 173 18.32 -1.38 -0.79
N GLN A 174 17.91 -1.10 -2.02
CA GLN A 174 18.82 -0.60 -3.06
C GLN A 174 19.36 0.79 -2.73
N TYR A 175 18.50 1.73 -2.33
CA TYR A 175 18.95 3.07 -1.90
C TYR A 175 19.95 2.97 -0.74
N LYS A 176 19.69 2.10 0.25
CA LYS A 176 20.63 1.85 1.35
C LYS A 176 21.97 1.28 0.87
N CYS A 177 21.95 0.38 -0.11
CA CYS A 177 23.15 -0.17 -0.72
C CYS A 177 23.99 0.91 -1.43
N LEU A 178 23.35 1.80 -2.21
CA LEU A 178 24.04 2.92 -2.84
C LEU A 178 24.65 3.87 -1.79
N THR A 179 23.89 4.22 -0.75
CA THR A 179 24.37 5.10 0.33
C THR A 179 25.59 4.51 1.03
N ASN A 180 25.57 3.21 1.32
CA ASN A 180 26.71 2.51 1.92
C ASN A 180 27.90 2.45 0.97
N THR A 181 27.67 2.25 -0.32
CA THR A 181 28.73 2.22 -1.32
C THR A 181 29.43 3.58 -1.38
N LEU A 182 28.68 4.68 -1.46
CA LEU A 182 29.23 6.04 -1.49
C LEU A 182 30.01 6.38 -0.20
N SER A 183 29.55 5.94 0.96
CA SER A 183 30.20 6.25 2.24
C SER A 183 31.48 5.45 2.49
N THR A 184 31.61 4.26 1.87
CA THR A 184 32.76 3.36 2.07
C THR A 184 33.75 3.37 0.91
N SER A 185 33.34 3.80 -0.28
CA SER A 185 34.20 3.76 -1.46
C SER A 185 35.36 4.74 -1.37
N THR A 186 36.55 4.27 -1.74
CA THR A 186 37.65 5.16 -2.12
C THR A 186 37.26 5.93 -3.38
N LEU A 187 37.64 7.21 -3.41
CA LEU A 187 37.25 8.22 -4.41
C LEU A 187 37.82 7.94 -5.81
N CYS A 188 37.30 6.94 -6.50
CA CYS A 188 37.61 6.68 -7.91
C CYS A 188 36.46 7.16 -8.82
N ASP A 189 36.79 7.80 -9.94
CA ASP A 189 35.81 8.33 -10.91
C ASP A 189 34.81 7.27 -11.38
N ASN A 190 35.29 6.08 -11.72
CA ASN A 190 34.44 4.97 -12.19
C ASN A 190 33.36 4.56 -11.17
N THR A 191 33.64 4.71 -9.87
CA THR A 191 32.67 4.39 -8.81
C THR A 191 31.57 5.44 -8.75
N LEU A 192 31.91 6.72 -8.89
CA LEU A 192 30.93 7.82 -8.88
C LEU A 192 29.98 7.71 -10.09
N ASP A 193 30.50 7.40 -11.26
CA ASP A 193 29.71 7.20 -12.48
C ASP A 193 28.69 6.07 -12.28
N LYS A 194 29.12 4.96 -11.68
CA LYS A 194 28.25 3.82 -11.39
C LYS A 194 27.17 4.17 -10.36
N ILE A 195 27.51 4.94 -9.32
CA ILE A 195 26.54 5.39 -8.31
C ILE A 195 25.53 6.36 -8.94
N GLU A 196 25.99 7.30 -9.78
CA GLU A 196 25.14 8.26 -10.49
C GLU A 196 24.12 7.54 -11.39
N GLN A 197 24.60 6.59 -12.21
CA GLN A 197 23.75 5.78 -13.09
C GLN A 197 22.73 4.96 -12.30
N ASN A 198 23.16 4.26 -11.25
CA ASN A 198 22.26 3.47 -10.41
C ASN A 198 21.22 4.35 -9.70
N TYR A 199 21.60 5.55 -9.26
CA TYR A 199 20.67 6.49 -8.61
C TYR A 199 19.61 6.99 -9.58
N CYS A 200 20.00 7.39 -10.79
CA CYS A 200 19.06 7.80 -11.83
C CYS A 200 18.12 6.64 -12.21
N PHE A 201 18.66 5.43 -12.35
CA PHE A 201 17.85 4.25 -12.62
C PHE A 201 16.84 3.97 -11.48
N LEU A 202 17.23 4.12 -10.21
CA LEU A 202 16.31 3.99 -9.08
C LEU A 202 15.24 5.09 -9.08
N LYS A 203 15.58 6.32 -9.50
CA LYS A 203 14.61 7.40 -9.67
C LYS A 203 13.58 7.04 -10.75
N ASP A 204 14.02 6.54 -11.90
CA ASP A 204 13.11 6.08 -12.95
C ASP A 204 12.15 5.00 -12.45
N ILE A 205 12.61 4.11 -11.57
CA ILE A 205 11.75 3.08 -10.97
C ILE A 205 10.74 3.69 -10.00
N VAL A 206 11.15 4.66 -9.18
CA VAL A 206 10.24 5.39 -8.28
C VAL A 206 9.18 6.16 -9.09
N ASP A 207 9.54 6.74 -10.23
CA ASP A 207 8.59 7.42 -11.10
C ASP A 207 7.59 6.45 -11.71
N ASN A 208 8.05 5.32 -12.28
CA ASN A 208 7.15 4.28 -12.77
C ASN A 208 6.27 3.70 -11.64
N PHE A 209 6.80 3.61 -10.41
CA PHE A 209 6.02 3.21 -9.24
C PHE A 209 4.89 4.22 -8.97
N ASN A 210 5.16 5.52 -9.01
CA ASN A 210 4.11 6.52 -8.83
C ASN A 210 3.05 6.41 -9.94
N ASP A 211 3.46 6.28 -11.20
CA ASP A 211 2.51 6.14 -12.31
C ASP A 211 1.54 4.96 -12.12
N VAL A 212 2.07 3.84 -11.60
CA VAL A 212 1.31 2.63 -11.35
C VAL A 212 0.44 2.74 -10.09
N PHE A 213 1.03 3.14 -8.96
CA PHE A 213 0.43 2.98 -7.63
C PHE A 213 -0.25 4.23 -7.08
N GLN A 214 -0.04 5.42 -7.64
CA GLN A 214 -0.48 6.69 -7.04
C GLN A 214 -1.95 6.68 -6.57
N TRP A 215 -2.88 6.26 -7.43
CA TRP A 215 -4.32 6.22 -7.13
C TRP A 215 -4.65 5.11 -6.15
N SER A 216 -4.08 3.92 -6.36
CA SER A 216 -4.31 2.79 -5.47
C SER A 216 -3.81 3.05 -4.05
N THR A 217 -2.66 3.70 -3.88
CA THR A 217 -2.12 4.08 -2.56
C THR A 217 -2.98 5.17 -1.92
N ALA A 218 -3.46 6.15 -2.68
CA ALA A 218 -4.40 7.16 -2.18
C ALA A 218 -5.70 6.52 -1.67
N LEU A 219 -6.27 5.58 -2.44
CA LEU A 219 -7.48 4.85 -2.09
C LEU A 219 -7.26 3.96 -0.86
N VAL A 220 -6.15 3.22 -0.77
CA VAL A 220 -5.80 2.42 0.42
C VAL A 220 -5.70 3.29 1.67
N ILE A 221 -4.98 4.43 1.59
CA ILE A 221 -4.86 5.35 2.74
C ILE A 221 -6.24 5.88 3.16
N SER A 222 -7.04 6.33 2.19
CA SER A 222 -8.40 6.84 2.45
C SER A 222 -9.32 5.75 3.02
N TYR A 223 -9.23 4.52 2.50
CA TYR A 223 -9.97 3.38 3.00
C TYR A 223 -9.60 3.09 4.46
N THR A 224 -8.31 3.04 4.79
CA THR A 224 -7.84 2.80 6.15
C THR A 224 -8.35 3.87 7.11
N VAL A 225 -8.39 5.14 6.71
CA VAL A 225 -8.99 6.22 7.51
C VAL A 225 -10.48 5.96 7.71
N LEU A 226 -11.26 5.83 6.63
CA LEU A 226 -12.71 5.67 6.70
C LEU A 226 -13.12 4.42 7.50
N TYR A 227 -12.44 3.30 7.28
CA TYR A 227 -12.68 2.05 7.99
C TYR A 227 -12.36 2.18 9.49
N SER A 228 -11.26 2.85 9.83
CA SER A 228 -10.91 3.09 11.24
C SER A 228 -11.92 3.99 11.93
N LEU A 229 -12.39 5.06 11.25
CA LEU A 229 -13.44 5.93 11.81
C LEU A 229 -14.77 5.18 11.97
N HIS A 230 -15.13 4.33 11.02
CA HIS A 230 -16.34 3.51 11.08
C HIS A 230 -16.32 2.57 12.29
N ILE A 231 -15.21 1.87 12.51
CA ILE A 231 -15.08 0.97 13.66
C ILE A 231 -14.94 1.75 14.96
N LEU A 232 -14.26 2.89 15.00
CA LEU A 232 -14.21 3.74 16.19
C LEU A 232 -15.62 4.22 16.61
N ASP A 233 -16.47 4.66 15.68
CA ASP A 233 -17.87 4.98 15.98
C ASP A 233 -18.61 3.76 16.53
N PHE A 234 -18.43 2.58 15.92
CA PHE A 234 -19.01 1.34 16.42
C PHE A 234 -18.55 0.99 17.84
N VAL A 235 -17.25 1.11 18.15
CA VAL A 235 -16.73 0.87 19.50
C VAL A 235 -17.32 1.85 20.49
N VAL A 236 -17.36 3.15 20.18
CA VAL A 236 -17.92 4.18 21.07
C VAL A 236 -19.39 3.91 21.37
N VAL A 237 -20.20 3.58 20.36
CA VAL A 237 -21.62 3.25 20.55
C VAL A 237 -21.80 2.06 21.47
N ASN A 238 -21.07 0.97 21.21
CA ASN A 238 -21.27 -0.27 21.96
C ASN A 238 -20.70 -0.19 23.38
N PHE A 239 -19.59 0.52 23.58
CA PHE A 239 -19.00 0.71 24.90
C PHE A 239 -19.97 1.44 25.85
N MET A 240 -20.75 2.40 25.34
CA MET A 240 -21.75 3.13 26.13
C MET A 240 -22.94 2.26 26.57
N HIS A 241 -23.22 1.14 25.88
CA HIS A 241 -24.39 0.31 26.13
C HIS A 241 -24.12 -0.96 26.97
N LEU A 242 -22.88 -1.17 27.48
CA LEU A 242 -22.51 -2.14 28.54
C LEU A 242 -23.24 -3.50 28.50
N GLN A 243 -23.12 -4.26 27.40
CA GLN A 243 -23.57 -5.67 27.34
C GLN A 243 -22.37 -6.63 27.22
N TYR A 244 -22.39 -7.73 27.97
CA TYR A 244 -21.28 -8.71 28.05
C TYR A 244 -20.95 -9.43 26.73
N ASP A 245 -21.91 -9.66 25.83
CA ASP A 245 -21.66 -10.28 24.52
C ASP A 245 -20.96 -9.35 23.49
N LEU A 246 -20.67 -8.09 23.87
CA LEU A 246 -20.03 -7.10 23.00
C LEU A 246 -18.51 -7.23 22.94
N GLU A 247 -17.87 -7.85 23.94
CA GLU A 247 -16.40 -7.87 24.04
C GLU A 247 -15.74 -8.57 22.85
N ILE A 248 -16.23 -9.76 22.48
CA ILE A 248 -15.67 -10.54 21.37
C ILE A 248 -15.96 -9.86 20.02
N LYS A 249 -17.15 -9.27 19.86
CA LYS A 249 -17.55 -8.54 18.64
C LYS A 249 -16.60 -7.37 18.39
N VAL A 250 -16.42 -6.53 19.40
CA VAL A 250 -15.52 -5.37 19.35
C VAL A 250 -14.08 -5.84 19.10
N LEU A 251 -13.64 -6.91 19.75
CA LEU A 251 -12.29 -7.44 19.57
C LEU A 251 -12.00 -7.85 18.12
N VAL A 252 -12.91 -8.58 17.47
CA VAL A 252 -12.75 -9.03 16.08
C VAL A 252 -12.57 -7.83 15.13
N ASP A 253 -13.43 -6.82 15.25
CA ASP A 253 -13.38 -5.64 14.38
C ASP A 253 -12.14 -4.77 14.64
N VAL A 254 -11.76 -4.60 15.91
CA VAL A 254 -10.55 -3.88 16.30
C VAL A 254 -9.30 -4.57 15.74
N VAL A 255 -9.22 -5.90 15.79
CA VAL A 255 -8.09 -6.65 15.21
C VAL A 255 -7.98 -6.39 13.70
N LEU A 256 -9.10 -6.41 12.96
CA LEU A 256 -9.10 -6.12 11.52
C LEU A 256 -8.63 -4.69 11.22
N VAL A 257 -9.07 -3.71 12.01
CA VAL A 257 -8.61 -2.31 11.88
C VAL A 257 -7.13 -2.20 12.16
N VAL A 258 -6.64 -2.78 13.25
CA VAL A 258 -5.22 -2.71 13.63
C VAL A 258 -4.34 -3.28 12.53
N ILE A 259 -4.71 -4.43 11.94
CA ILE A 259 -3.99 -5.03 10.82
C ILE A 259 -3.96 -4.09 9.61
N THR A 260 -5.12 -3.52 9.24
CA THR A 260 -5.25 -2.60 8.11
C THR A 260 -4.41 -1.32 8.30
N VAL A 261 -4.45 -0.76 9.51
CA VAL A 261 -3.66 0.42 9.90
C VAL A 261 -2.18 0.10 9.85
N ILE A 262 -1.72 -0.99 10.47
CA ILE A 262 -0.31 -1.40 10.45
C ILE A 262 0.17 -1.57 9.01
N GLY A 263 -0.60 -2.27 8.16
CA GLY A 263 -0.24 -2.46 6.76
C GLY A 263 -0.04 -1.15 6.02
N THR A 264 -0.94 -0.20 6.21
CA THR A 264 -0.86 1.14 5.58
C THR A 264 0.32 1.94 6.12
N LEU A 265 0.56 1.91 7.43
CA LEU A 265 1.68 2.59 8.07
C LEU A 265 3.02 2.04 7.57
N VAL A 266 3.15 0.73 7.39
CA VAL A 266 4.37 0.10 6.85
C VAL A 266 4.69 0.65 5.45
N VAL A 267 3.69 0.76 4.56
CA VAL A 267 3.88 1.36 3.24
C VAL A 267 4.35 2.82 3.33
N ILE A 268 3.71 3.64 4.18
CA ILE A 268 4.12 5.04 4.38
C ILE A 268 5.56 5.12 4.91
N LEU A 269 5.92 4.26 5.86
CA LEU A 269 7.26 4.22 6.45
C LEU A 269 8.32 3.76 5.44
N TRP A 270 8.00 2.86 4.51
CA TRP A 270 8.94 2.50 3.45
C TRP A 270 9.19 3.64 2.46
N CYS A 271 8.14 4.37 2.06
CA CYS A 271 8.28 5.59 1.27
C CYS A 271 9.23 6.58 1.97
N ASP A 272 8.99 6.85 3.26
CA ASP A 272 9.82 7.75 4.07
C ASP A 272 11.26 7.26 4.24
N SER A 273 11.45 5.95 4.41
CA SER A 273 12.77 5.30 4.48
C SER A 273 13.58 5.54 3.20
N ILE A 274 12.96 5.37 2.02
CA ILE A 274 13.61 5.65 0.73
C ILE A 274 14.03 7.12 0.64
N LEU A 275 13.14 8.05 0.99
CA LEU A 275 13.45 9.49 0.99
C LEU A 275 14.59 9.82 1.96
N THR A 276 14.62 9.18 3.13
CA THR A 276 15.66 9.35 4.13
C THR A 276 17.02 8.84 3.62
N GLU A 277 17.06 7.67 2.98
CA GLU A 277 18.29 7.14 2.39
C GLU A 277 18.77 7.99 1.20
N ALA A 278 17.86 8.47 0.35
CA ALA A 278 18.20 9.40 -0.73
C ALA A 278 18.77 10.73 -0.19
N ALA A 279 18.22 11.26 0.91
CA ALA A 279 18.72 12.46 1.56
C ALA A 279 20.12 12.26 2.20
N LYS A 280 20.38 11.07 2.77
CA LYS A 280 21.72 10.71 3.25
C LYS A 280 22.72 10.66 2.11
N LEU A 281 22.37 10.02 1.00
CA LEU A 281 23.23 9.94 -0.18
C LEU A 281 23.57 11.34 -0.73
N LEU A 282 22.57 12.23 -0.81
CA LEU A 282 22.79 13.62 -1.20
C LEU A 282 23.72 14.35 -0.21
N ARG A 283 23.55 14.15 1.10
CA ARG A 283 24.42 14.73 2.14
C ARG A 283 25.87 14.24 2.01
N GLU A 284 26.08 12.95 1.78
CA GLU A 284 27.41 12.39 1.55
C GLU A 284 28.04 12.96 0.27
N SER A 285 27.26 13.19 -0.78
CA SER A 285 27.77 13.86 -1.99
C SER A 285 28.27 15.29 -1.72
N TYR A 286 27.58 16.07 -0.88
CA TYR A 286 28.05 17.41 -0.48
C TYR A 286 29.33 17.35 0.36
N LYS A 287 29.45 16.35 1.25
CA LYS A 287 30.70 16.13 2.00
C LYS A 287 31.84 15.77 1.06
N LEU A 288 31.56 14.96 0.05
CA LEU A 288 32.51 14.59 -0.99
C LEU A 288 33.02 15.83 -1.72
N GLN A 289 32.11 16.68 -2.19
CA GLN A 289 32.40 17.93 -2.86
C GLN A 289 33.33 18.83 -2.03
N ARG A 290 33.15 18.87 -0.70
CA ARG A 290 34.01 19.65 0.21
C ARG A 290 35.39 19.05 0.44
N LYS A 291 35.51 17.72 0.37
CA LYS A 291 36.76 16.98 0.67
C LYS A 291 37.63 16.74 -0.56
N CYS A 292 37.07 16.85 -1.75
CA CYS A 292 37.78 16.55 -2.99
C CYS A 292 38.78 17.65 -3.35
N HIS A 293 40.04 17.43 -2.94
CA HIS A 293 41.23 18.06 -3.56
C HIS A 293 41.78 17.25 -4.74
N LEU A 294 41.38 15.98 -4.88
CA LEU A 294 41.95 15.00 -5.82
C LEU A 294 41.16 14.83 -7.13
N LEU A 295 39.90 15.27 -7.16
CA LEU A 295 39.02 15.17 -8.32
C LEU A 295 38.78 16.56 -8.91
N PRO A 296 38.55 16.68 -10.23
CA PRO A 296 38.15 17.96 -10.82
C PRO A 296 36.92 18.47 -10.09
N GLU A 297 36.98 19.70 -9.57
CA GLU A 297 35.88 20.32 -8.80
C GLU A 297 34.54 20.23 -9.56
N THR A 298 34.63 20.32 -10.89
CA THR A 298 33.52 20.19 -11.84
C THR A 298 32.82 18.84 -11.80
N ARG A 299 33.50 17.72 -11.51
CA ARG A 299 32.91 16.37 -11.50
C ARG A 299 32.05 16.15 -10.25
N CYS A 300 32.57 16.46 -9.07
CA CYS A 300 31.81 16.33 -7.82
C CYS A 300 30.60 17.28 -7.80
N GLN A 301 30.75 18.50 -8.32
CA GLN A 301 29.65 19.43 -8.51
C GLN A 301 28.56 18.87 -9.44
N ARG A 302 28.97 18.28 -10.58
CA ARG A 302 28.04 17.64 -11.52
C ARG A 302 27.29 16.49 -10.86
N PHE A 303 28.00 15.60 -10.17
CA PHE A 303 27.40 14.46 -9.46
C PHE A 303 26.34 14.92 -8.45
N THR A 304 26.69 15.84 -7.55
CA THR A 304 25.74 16.39 -6.56
C THR A 304 24.56 17.09 -7.21
N LYS A 305 24.77 17.80 -8.31
CA LYS A 305 23.69 18.42 -9.10
C LYS A 305 22.75 17.36 -9.68
N THR A 306 23.29 16.29 -10.27
CA THR A 306 22.48 15.17 -10.80
C THR A 306 21.64 14.54 -9.70
N LEU A 307 22.22 14.25 -8.53
CA LEU A 307 21.48 13.68 -7.40
C LEU A 307 20.35 14.59 -6.92
N LYS A 308 20.63 15.90 -6.83
CA LYS A 308 19.62 16.90 -6.43
C LYS A 308 18.47 16.99 -7.43
N GLN A 309 18.76 16.93 -8.72
CA GLN A 309 17.76 17.00 -9.79
C GLN A 309 16.90 15.72 -9.88
N ASN A 310 17.45 14.57 -9.49
CA ASN A 310 16.79 13.27 -9.54
C ASN A 310 16.31 12.80 -8.16
N PHE A 311 16.05 13.73 -7.23
CA PHE A 311 15.58 13.36 -5.90
C PHE A 311 14.22 12.64 -5.98
N PRO A 312 14.06 11.45 -5.38
CA PRO A 312 12.79 10.72 -5.45
C PRO A 312 11.70 11.44 -4.66
N SER A 313 10.46 11.30 -5.12
CA SER A 313 9.25 11.79 -4.45
C SER A 313 8.16 10.73 -4.56
N PHE A 314 7.38 10.53 -3.50
CA PHE A 314 6.22 9.64 -3.52
C PHE A 314 4.94 10.46 -3.36
N SER A 315 3.99 10.27 -4.26
CA SER A 315 2.73 11.03 -4.28
C SER A 315 1.52 10.09 -4.34
N ALA A 316 0.48 10.45 -3.61
CA ALA A 316 -0.81 9.79 -3.63
C ALA A 316 -1.75 10.56 -4.58
N ALA A 317 -1.77 10.14 -5.85
CA ALA A 317 -2.59 10.71 -6.94
C ALA A 317 -2.47 12.24 -7.12
N GLY A 318 -1.32 12.82 -6.78
CA GLY A 318 -1.11 14.27 -6.81
C GLY A 318 -1.82 15.04 -5.69
N PHE A 319 -2.62 14.39 -4.84
CA PHE A 319 -3.30 15.05 -3.72
C PHE A 319 -2.33 15.45 -2.61
N PHE A 320 -1.38 14.56 -2.28
CA PHE A 320 -0.38 14.81 -1.24
C PHE A 320 0.88 13.97 -1.44
N GLU A 321 1.99 14.46 -0.89
CA GLU A 321 3.24 13.70 -0.78
C GLU A 321 3.18 12.73 0.41
N ILE A 322 3.63 11.50 0.21
CA ILE A 322 3.66 10.47 1.25
C ILE A 322 4.92 10.67 2.10
N LYS A 323 4.72 11.08 3.36
CA LYS A 323 5.79 11.32 4.33
C LYS A 323 5.43 10.73 5.69
N LYS A 324 6.40 10.60 6.61
CA LYS A 324 6.11 10.20 7.99
C LYS A 324 5.06 11.08 8.70
N SER A 325 4.94 12.36 8.33
CA SER A 325 3.90 13.25 8.85
C SER A 325 2.48 12.80 8.50
N THR A 326 2.29 12.04 7.41
CA THR A 326 1.00 11.45 7.04
C THR A 326 0.50 10.51 8.14
N CYS A 327 1.39 9.78 8.84
CA CYS A 327 1.02 8.94 9.98
C CYS A 327 0.45 9.77 11.15
N LEU A 328 1.04 10.94 11.43
CA LEU A 328 0.52 11.85 12.46
C LEU A 328 -0.82 12.44 12.05
N GLY A 329 -1.01 12.73 10.75
CA GLY A 329 -2.30 13.15 10.21
C GLY A 329 -3.40 12.11 10.42
N PHE A 330 -3.07 10.82 10.29
CA PHE A 330 -3.98 9.72 10.59
C PHE A 330 -4.44 9.72 12.05
N ILE A 331 -3.49 9.78 12.99
CA ILE A 331 -3.77 9.81 14.43
C ILE A 331 -4.60 11.05 14.77
N ASN A 332 -4.22 12.22 14.26
CA ASN A 332 -4.94 13.46 14.50
C ASN A 332 -6.39 13.40 14.01
N THR A 333 -6.63 12.80 12.84
CA THR A 333 -7.98 12.62 12.29
C THR A 333 -8.80 11.67 13.16
N ALA A 334 -8.24 10.54 13.57
CA ALA A 334 -8.89 9.57 14.45
C ALA A 334 -9.23 10.18 15.81
N THR A 335 -8.29 10.89 16.45
CA THR A 335 -8.51 11.58 17.73
C THR A 335 -9.58 12.66 17.62
N THR A 336 -9.53 13.50 16.58
CA THR A 336 -10.53 14.56 16.36
C THR A 336 -11.91 13.95 16.17
N PHE A 337 -12.02 12.92 15.34
CA PHE A 337 -13.28 12.22 15.12
C PHE A 337 -13.81 11.57 16.41
N PHE A 338 -12.95 10.96 17.21
CA PHE A 338 -13.32 10.36 18.49
C PHE A 338 -13.89 11.41 19.46
N ILE A 339 -13.24 12.56 19.59
CA ILE A 339 -13.71 13.68 20.42
C ILE A 339 -15.09 14.15 19.95
N VAL A 340 -15.24 14.41 18.65
CA VAL A 340 -16.50 14.86 18.05
C VAL A 340 -17.62 13.83 18.26
N SER A 341 -17.32 12.55 18.07
CA SER A 341 -18.28 11.45 18.24
C SER A 341 -18.78 11.33 19.68
N ILE A 342 -17.90 11.53 20.66
CA ILE A 342 -18.29 11.58 22.07
C ILE A 342 -19.17 12.81 22.34
N GLN A 343 -18.75 13.99 21.90
CA GLN A 343 -19.46 15.25 22.15
C GLN A 343 -20.88 15.22 21.61
N PHE A 344 -21.10 14.77 20.38
CA PHE A 344 -22.44 14.68 19.80
C PHE A 344 -23.36 13.73 20.58
N ARG A 345 -22.80 12.69 21.21
CA ARG A 345 -23.57 11.69 21.95
C ARG A 345 -23.83 12.05 23.41
N THR A 346 -23.02 12.93 24.01
CA THR A 346 -23.27 13.45 25.37
C THR A 346 -24.30 14.56 25.42
N THR A 347 -24.70 15.09 24.26
CA THR A 347 -25.63 16.24 24.15
C THR A 347 -27.05 15.81 23.79
N GLU A 348 -27.25 14.55 23.39
CA GLU A 348 -28.54 13.85 23.31
C GLU A 348 -28.80 13.13 24.63
#